data_AF-A0AA43C6I1-F1
#
_entry.id   AF-A0AA43C6I1-F1
#
_cell.length_a   1.000
_cell.length_b   1.000
_cell.length_c   1.000
_cell.angle_alpha   90.00
_cell.angle_beta   90.00
_cell.angle_gamma   90.00
#
_symmetry.space_group_name_H-M   'P 1'
#
loop_
_entity.id
_entity.type
_entity.pdbx_description
1 polymer ?
#
loop_
_entity_poly.entity_id
_entity_poly.type
_entity_poly.pdbx_seq_one_letter_code
_entity_poly.pdbx_strand_id
1 'polypeptide(L)'
;MAFDFRQLATVNATLNGASALLLVAGYLAVRGGRLVLHRRLMKGAFSCAVLFLVSYLVYHAEVGSVPFAGVGPIRTVYFAILISHTVLAAAVPVLAVITLRRALRGRFEAHRAIARWTLPIWLYVSVTGIVVYWMVYR
;
A
#
# COMPACT_ATOMS: atom_id res chain seq x y z
N MET A 1 29.39 1.60 10.02
CA MET A 1 28.23 2.49 9.76
C MET A 1 26.99 1.61 9.87
N ALA A 2 26.40 1.50 11.05
CA ALA A 2 25.17 0.72 11.22
C ALA A 2 24.06 1.46 10.46
N PHE A 3 23.61 0.90 9.34
CA PHE A 3 22.38 1.37 8.71
C PHE A 3 21.27 1.27 9.76
N ASP A 4 20.71 2.40 10.16
CA ASP A 4 19.63 2.43 11.13
C ASP A 4 18.36 1.95 10.42
N PHE A 5 18.11 0.63 10.50
CA PHE A 5 16.98 -0.02 9.84
C PHE A 5 15.62 0.53 10.26
N ARG A 6 15.56 1.28 11.38
CA ARG A 6 14.38 2.04 11.79
C ARG A 6 14.01 3.13 10.78
N GLN A 7 15.00 3.66 10.06
CA GLN A 7 14.78 4.62 8.97
C GLN A 7 14.06 3.95 7.79
N LEU A 8 14.43 2.72 7.41
CA LEU A 8 13.74 1.97 6.35
C LEU A 8 12.31 1.63 6.74
N ALA A 9 12.06 1.24 8.00
CA ALA A 9 10.71 1.02 8.50
C ALA A 9 9.87 2.31 8.46
N THR A 10 10.46 3.46 8.82
CA THR A 10 9.79 4.77 8.73
C THR A 10 9.51 5.15 7.28
N VAL A 11 10.46 4.93 6.37
CA VAL A 11 10.29 5.14 4.91
C VAL A 11 9.16 4.26 4.37
N ASN A 12 9.07 3.01 4.80
CA ASN A 12 8.01 2.10 4.41
C ASN A 12 6.62 2.61 4.84
N ALA A 13 6.52 3.12 6.07
CA ALA A 13 5.28 3.69 6.59
C ALA A 13 4.90 4.98 5.85
N THR A 14 5.86 5.87 5.57
CA THR A 14 5.61 7.14 4.86
C THR A 14 5.21 6.90 3.40
N LEU A 15 5.83 5.94 2.71
CA LEU A 15 5.48 5.58 1.34
C LEU A 15 4.06 4.99 1.25
N ASN A 16 3.65 4.17 2.23
CA ASN A 16 2.27 3.69 2.32
C ASN A 16 1.29 4.84 2.59
N GLY A 17 1.61 5.74 3.52
CA GLY A 17 0.80 6.93 3.79
C GLY A 17 0.64 7.82 2.56
N ALA A 18 1.74 8.10 1.85
CA ALA A 18 1.70 8.85 0.60
C ALA A 18 0.84 8.14 -0.46
N SER A 19 1.00 6.81 -0.61
CA SER A 19 0.17 6.03 -1.54
C SER A 19 -1.32 6.12 -1.18
N ALA A 20 -1.69 5.98 0.10
CA ALA A 20 -3.08 6.12 0.56
C ALA A 20 -3.67 7.50 0.23
N LEU A 21 -2.94 8.57 0.51
CA LEU A 21 -3.37 9.94 0.20
C LEU A 21 -3.55 10.15 -1.31
N LEU A 22 -2.62 9.66 -2.12
CA LEU A 22 -2.71 9.74 -3.58
C LEU A 22 -3.88 8.92 -4.14
N LEU A 23 -4.18 7.76 -3.57
CA LEU A 23 -5.33 6.93 -3.94
C LEU A 23 -6.64 7.65 -3.65
N VAL A 24 -6.79 8.23 -2.44
CA VAL A 24 -7.98 9.00 -2.04
C VAL A 24 -8.13 10.23 -2.94
N ALA A 25 -7.07 11.03 -3.11
CA ALA A 25 -7.09 12.19 -3.98
C ALA A 25 -7.42 11.82 -5.43
N GLY A 26 -6.88 10.70 -5.92
CA GLY A 26 -7.13 10.22 -7.27
C GLY A 26 -8.56 9.70 -7.47
N TYR A 27 -9.17 9.12 -6.43
CA TYR A 27 -10.59 8.77 -6.42
C TYR A 27 -11.49 10.01 -6.45
N LEU A 28 -11.19 11.01 -5.62
CA LEU A 28 -11.91 12.29 -5.63
C LEU A 28 -11.78 13.00 -6.99
N ALA A 29 -10.59 12.97 -7.60
CA ALA A 29 -10.36 13.55 -8.93
C ALA A 29 -11.21 12.91 -10.02
N VAL A 30 -11.34 11.58 -10.05
CA VAL A 30 -12.18 10.89 -11.07
C VAL A 30 -13.67 11.14 -10.82
N ARG A 31 -14.11 11.21 -9.55
CA ARG A 31 -15.49 11.57 -9.19
C ARG A 31 -15.84 12.99 -9.62
N GLY A 32 -14.88 13.91 -9.58
CA GLY A 32 -15.02 15.28 -10.10
C GLY A 32 -14.76 15.45 -11.59
N GLY A 33 -14.66 14.36 -12.37
CA GLY A 33 -14.41 14.42 -13.83
C GLY A 33 -13.00 14.84 -14.25
N ARG A 34 -12.07 15.03 -13.30
CA ARG A 34 -10.69 15.51 -13.55
C ARG A 34 -9.77 14.35 -13.96
N LEU A 35 -9.99 13.81 -15.16
CA LEU A 35 -9.30 12.59 -15.63
C LEU A 35 -7.77 12.73 -15.72
N VAL A 36 -7.25 13.88 -16.14
CA VAL A 36 -5.80 14.11 -16.22
C VAL A 36 -5.16 14.07 -14.84
N LEU A 37 -5.80 14.72 -13.85
CA LEU A 37 -5.35 14.70 -12.47
C LEU A 37 -5.42 13.29 -11.88
N HIS A 38 -6.53 12.57 -12.09
CA HIS A 38 -6.66 11.17 -11.68
C HIS A 38 -5.50 10.31 -12.21
N ARG A 39 -5.17 10.39 -13.50
CA ARG A 39 -4.06 9.64 -14.09
C ARG A 39 -2.71 9.98 -13.46
N ARG A 40 -2.44 11.25 -13.19
CA ARG A 40 -1.21 11.69 -12.53
C ARG A 40 -1.10 11.14 -11.11
N LEU A 41 -2.19 11.22 -10.34
CA LEU A 41 -2.26 10.70 -8.97
C LEU A 41 -2.13 9.17 -8.91
N MET A 42 -2.79 8.44 -9.81
CA MET A 42 -2.67 6.97 -9.88
C MET A 42 -1.25 6.52 -10.24
N LYS A 43 -0.57 7.21 -11.16
CA LYS A 43 0.86 6.94 -11.44
C LYS A 43 1.73 7.20 -10.22
N GLY A 44 1.49 8.30 -9.50
CA GLY A 44 2.19 8.59 -8.25
C GLY A 44 1.97 7.52 -7.19
N ALA A 45 0.71 7.11 -6.95
CA ALA A 45 0.36 6.06 -6.00
C ALA A 45 1.04 4.73 -6.35
N PHE A 46 1.08 4.37 -7.63
CA PHE A 46 1.78 3.19 -8.12
C PHE A 46 3.29 3.29 -7.90
N SER A 47 3.91 4.43 -8.19
CA SER A 47 5.34 4.65 -7.92
C SER A 47 5.66 4.53 -6.43
N CYS A 48 4.86 5.12 -5.54
CA CYS A 48 5.02 4.97 -4.09
C CYS A 48 4.92 3.50 -3.66
N ALA A 49 3.98 2.73 -4.23
CA ALA A 49 3.83 1.31 -3.92
C ALA A 49 5.01 0.47 -4.40
N VAL A 50 5.57 0.76 -5.58
CA VAL A 50 6.79 0.09 -6.08
C VAL A 50 7.98 0.41 -5.19
N LEU A 51 8.18 1.68 -4.84
CA LEU A 51 9.26 2.10 -3.94
C LEU A 51 9.11 1.45 -2.56
N PHE A 52 7.88 1.39 -2.04
CA PHE A 52 7.58 0.69 -0.78
C PHE A 52 7.96 -0.78 -0.88
N LEU A 53 7.57 -1.48 -1.93
CA LEU A 53 7.87 -2.90 -2.08
C LEU A 53 9.38 -3.16 -2.11
N VAL A 54 10.13 -2.37 -2.87
CA VAL A 54 11.60 -2.48 -2.92
C VAL A 54 12.21 -2.24 -1.53
N SER A 55 11.84 -1.14 -0.87
CA SER A 55 12.34 -0.79 0.46
C SER A 55 11.94 -1.82 1.53
N TYR A 56 10.73 -2.37 1.45
CA TYR A 56 10.23 -3.43 2.33
C TYR A 56 11.02 -4.72 2.17
N LEU A 57 11.26 -5.16 0.94
CA LEU A 57 12.03 -6.39 0.68
C LEU A 57 13.48 -6.25 1.15
N VAL A 58 14.11 -5.09 0.93
CA VAL A 58 15.47 -4.80 1.44
C VAL A 58 15.47 -4.84 2.97
N TYR A 59 14.55 -4.12 3.61
CA TYR A 59 14.41 -4.13 5.07
C TYR A 59 14.23 -5.56 5.62
N HIS A 60 13.40 -6.38 4.96
CA HIS A 60 13.10 -7.73 5.41
C HIS A 60 14.25 -8.71 5.17
N ALA A 61 15.04 -8.52 4.10
CA ALA A 61 16.24 -9.31 3.84
C ALA A 61 17.33 -9.06 4.88
N GLU A 62 17.46 -7.83 5.36
CA GLU A 62 18.51 -7.43 6.31
C GLU A 62 18.13 -7.65 7.79
N VAL A 63 16.88 -7.34 8.16
CA VAL A 63 16.41 -7.37 9.56
C VAL A 63 15.62 -8.64 9.88
N GLY A 64 15.06 -9.29 8.87
CA GLY A 64 14.10 -10.38 9.06
C GLY A 64 12.77 -9.91 9.65
N SER A 65 12.12 -10.81 10.39
CA SER A 65 10.85 -10.54 11.05
C SER A 65 11.05 -9.97 12.46
N VAL A 66 10.53 -8.77 12.70
CA VAL A 66 10.46 -8.20 14.06
C VAL A 66 9.27 -8.81 14.80
N PRO A 67 9.48 -9.52 15.93
CA PRO A 67 8.38 -10.10 16.68
C PRO A 67 7.55 -9.00 17.36
N PHE A 68 6.24 -9.15 17.34
CA PHE A 68 5.34 -8.29 18.09
C PHE A 68 5.38 -8.66 19.59
N ALA A 69 5.82 -7.71 20.43
CA ALA A 69 6.02 -7.92 21.86
C ALA A 69 4.75 -7.74 22.72
N GLY A 70 3.65 -7.27 22.14
CA GLY A 70 2.41 -7.03 22.87
C GLY A 70 1.74 -8.31 23.40
N VAL A 71 1.16 -8.23 24.59
CA VAL A 71 0.50 -9.34 25.29
C VAL A 71 -1.00 -9.10 25.46
N GLY A 72 -1.79 -10.18 25.55
CA GLY A 72 -3.25 -10.10 25.73
C GLY A 72 -4.03 -9.78 24.44
N PRO A 73 -5.23 -9.17 24.54
CA PRO A 73 -6.14 -8.98 23.40
C PRO A 73 -5.53 -8.23 22.20
N ILE A 74 -4.58 -7.32 22.46
CA ILE A 74 -3.89 -6.55 21.41
C ILE A 74 -3.10 -7.44 20.44
N ARG A 75 -2.60 -8.58 20.91
CA ARG A 75 -1.88 -9.57 20.09
C ARG A 75 -2.81 -10.22 19.08
N THR A 76 -4.03 -10.57 19.48
CA THR A 76 -5.04 -11.12 18.57
C THR A 76 -5.42 -10.11 17.49
N VAL A 77 -5.63 -8.84 17.89
CA VAL A 77 -5.91 -7.74 16.95
C VAL A 77 -4.76 -7.54 15.97
N TYR A 78 -3.51 -7.53 16.46
CA TYR A 78 -2.31 -7.42 15.64
C TYR A 78 -2.25 -8.52 14.57
N PHE A 79 -2.38 -9.79 14.96
CA PHE A 79 -2.29 -10.89 14.01
C PHE A 79 -3.47 -10.91 13.02
N ALA A 80 -4.68 -10.55 13.46
CA ALA A 80 -5.81 -10.42 12.56
C ALA A 80 -5.55 -9.38 11.45
N ILE A 81 -5.00 -8.22 11.82
CA ILE A 81 -4.61 -7.17 10.87
C ILE A 81 -3.42 -7.61 10.01
N LEU A 82 -2.38 -8.17 10.62
CA LEU A 82 -1.16 -8.56 9.91
C LEU A 82 -1.42 -9.63 8.85
N ILE A 83 -2.18 -10.67 9.21
CA ILE A 83 -2.50 -11.77 8.29
C ILE A 83 -3.33 -11.24 7.12
N SER A 84 -4.42 -10.52 7.41
CA SER A 84 -5.28 -9.95 6.36
C SER A 84 -4.55 -8.94 5.48
N HIS A 85 -3.72 -8.07 6.06
CA HIS A 85 -2.85 -7.14 5.34
C HIS A 85 -1.91 -7.89 4.41
N THR A 86 -1.18 -8.88 4.89
CA THR A 86 -0.16 -9.61 4.11
C THR A 86 -0.77 -10.34 2.92
N VAL A 87 -1.90 -11.04 3.13
CA VAL A 87 -2.62 -11.74 2.06
C VAL A 87 -3.12 -10.77 0.99
N LEU A 88 -3.73 -9.66 1.41
CA LEU A 88 -4.23 -8.65 0.46
C LEU A 88 -3.08 -7.90 -0.23
N ALA A 89 -1.99 -7.63 0.47
CA ALA A 89 -0.81 -6.97 -0.07
C ALA A 89 -0.18 -7.78 -1.20
N ALA A 90 -0.14 -9.10 -1.10
CA ALA A 90 0.33 -9.98 -2.18
C ALA A 90 -0.51 -9.84 -3.46
N ALA A 91 -1.81 -9.57 -3.34
CA ALA A 91 -2.70 -9.37 -4.49
C ALA A 91 -2.58 -7.97 -5.14
N VAL A 92 -2.21 -6.94 -4.37
CA VAL A 92 -2.18 -5.54 -4.83
C VAL A 92 -1.30 -5.32 -6.06
N PRO A 93 -0.04 -5.80 -6.14
CA PRO A 93 0.80 -5.61 -7.32
C PRO A 93 0.15 -6.14 -8.61
N VAL A 94 -0.45 -7.32 -8.54
CA VAL A 94 -1.14 -7.95 -9.68
C VAL A 94 -2.34 -7.11 -10.09
N LEU A 95 -3.20 -6.74 -9.14
CA LEU A 95 -4.39 -5.92 -9.38
C LEU A 95 -4.02 -4.54 -9.93
N ALA A 96 -3.00 -3.88 -9.38
CA ALA A 96 -2.52 -2.57 -9.80
C ALA A 96 -1.98 -2.62 -11.24
N VAL A 97 -1.17 -3.60 -11.58
CA VAL A 97 -0.63 -3.79 -12.94
C VAL A 97 -1.75 -4.05 -13.94
N ILE A 98 -2.71 -4.93 -13.63
CA ILE A 98 -3.86 -5.19 -14.53
C ILE A 98 -4.68 -3.91 -14.72
N THR A 99 -4.97 -3.19 -13.63
CA THR A 99 -5.76 -1.96 -13.66
C THR A 99 -5.08 -0.87 -14.49
N LEU A 100 -3.76 -0.69 -14.33
CA LEU A 100 -2.97 0.27 -15.09
C LEU A 100 -2.85 -0.13 -16.56
N ARG A 101 -2.57 -1.40 -16.87
CA ARG A 101 -2.48 -1.91 -18.25
C ARG A 101 -3.79 -1.74 -19.00
N ARG A 102 -4.94 -1.94 -18.34
CA ARG A 102 -6.26 -1.70 -18.96
C ARG A 102 -6.48 -0.22 -19.27
N ALA A 103 -6.08 0.69 -18.39
CA ALA A 103 -6.14 2.13 -18.64
C ALA A 103 -5.23 2.56 -19.80
N LEU A 104 -3.99 2.04 -19.86
CA LEU A 104 -3.03 2.35 -20.93
C LEU A 104 -3.50 1.85 -22.30
N ARG A 105 -4.27 0.76 -22.34
CA ARG A 105 -4.87 0.20 -23.56
C ARG A 105 -6.20 0.85 -23.96
N GLY A 106 -6.63 1.91 -23.27
CA GLY A 106 -7.91 2.58 -23.52
C GLY A 106 -9.14 1.74 -23.17
N ARG A 107 -8.99 0.60 -22.47
CA ARG A 107 -10.10 -0.28 -22.08
C ARG A 107 -10.75 0.21 -20.79
N PHE A 108 -11.38 1.38 -20.84
CA PHE A 108 -11.88 2.07 -19.63
C PHE A 108 -13.00 1.34 -18.90
N GLU A 109 -13.90 0.66 -19.62
CA GLU A 109 -14.94 -0.18 -19.00
C GLU A 109 -14.33 -1.32 -18.18
N ALA A 110 -13.40 -2.07 -18.78
CA ALA A 110 -12.69 -3.14 -18.08
C ALA A 110 -11.79 -2.61 -16.95
N HIS A 111 -11.23 -1.41 -17.09
CA HIS A 111 -10.50 -0.72 -16.02
C HIS A 111 -11.42 -0.40 -14.84
N ARG A 112 -12.59 0.20 -15.08
CA ARG A 112 -13.57 0.55 -14.03
C ARG A 112 -14.08 -0.70 -13.30
N ALA A 113 -14.32 -1.78 -14.04
CA ALA A 113 -14.78 -3.06 -13.49
C ALA A 113 -13.79 -3.69 -12.50
N ILE A 114 -12.48 -3.52 -12.69
CA ILE A 114 -11.46 -4.01 -11.74
C ILE A 114 -11.08 -2.96 -10.69
N ALA A 115 -11.12 -1.67 -11.05
CA ALA A 115 -10.76 -0.57 -10.17
C ALA A 115 -11.69 -0.47 -8.94
N ARG A 116 -12.98 -0.84 -9.07
CA ARG A 116 -13.93 -0.90 -7.94
C ARG A 116 -13.52 -1.86 -6.82
N TRP A 117 -12.71 -2.87 -7.14
CA TRP A 117 -12.15 -3.82 -6.17
C TRP A 117 -10.70 -3.47 -5.82
N THR A 118 -9.92 -3.05 -6.81
CA THR A 118 -8.51 -2.69 -6.61
C THR A 118 -8.36 -1.52 -5.65
N LEU A 119 -9.19 -0.47 -5.78
CA LEU A 119 -9.11 0.72 -4.94
C LEU A 119 -9.30 0.42 -3.43
N PRO A 120 -10.40 -0.24 -2.98
CA PRO A 120 -10.58 -0.51 -1.56
C PRO A 120 -9.52 -1.48 -1.00
N ILE A 121 -9.12 -2.51 -1.76
CA ILE A 121 -8.07 -3.44 -1.33
C ILE A 121 -6.74 -2.71 -1.17
N TRP A 122 -6.36 -1.89 -2.15
CA TRP A 122 -5.11 -1.14 -2.10
C TRP A 122 -5.12 -0.11 -0.96
N LEU A 123 -6.22 0.62 -0.79
CA LEU A 123 -6.34 1.57 0.32
C LEU A 123 -6.27 0.87 1.68
N TYR A 124 -6.95 -0.27 1.84
CA TYR A 124 -6.89 -1.09 3.04
C TYR A 124 -5.45 -1.47 3.38
N VAL A 125 -4.71 -2.02 2.42
CA VAL A 125 -3.31 -2.41 2.59
C VAL A 125 -2.45 -1.20 2.97
N SER A 126 -2.57 -0.08 2.26
CA SER A 126 -1.78 1.12 2.56
C SER A 126 -2.03 1.67 3.97
N VAL A 127 -3.28 1.67 4.45
CA VAL A 127 -3.61 2.15 5.80
C VAL A 127 -3.14 1.15 6.86
N THR A 128 -3.42 -0.13 6.67
CA THR A 128 -3.03 -1.18 7.64
C THR A 128 -1.52 -1.34 7.75
N GLY A 129 -0.74 -1.05 6.70
CA GLY A 129 0.72 -1.02 6.77
C GLY A 129 1.25 0.03 7.76
N ILE A 130 0.60 1.20 7.83
CA ILE A 130 0.92 2.24 8.82
C ILE A 130 0.54 1.78 10.22
N VAL A 131 -0.62 1.14 10.37
CA VAL A 131 -1.08 0.61 11.66
C VAL A 131 -0.11 -0.45 12.20
N VAL A 132 0.29 -1.41 11.37
CA VAL A 132 1.26 -2.45 11.74
C VAL A 132 2.60 -1.82 12.15
N TYR A 133 3.08 -0.80 11.41
CA TYR A 133 4.28 -0.05 11.79
C TYR A 133 4.13 0.59 13.18
N TRP A 134 3.02 1.29 13.43
CA TRP A 134 2.78 1.90 14.74
C TRP A 134 2.73 0.86 15.86
N MET A 135 2.03 -0.27 15.66
CA MET A 135 1.93 -1.32 16.68
C MET A 135 3.29 -1.94 17.04
N VAL A 136 4.25 -1.98 16.11
CA VAL A 136 5.56 -2.60 16.34
C VAL A 136 6.59 -1.59 16.88
N TYR A 137 6.54 -0.32 16.46
CA TYR A 137 7.61 0.65 16.71
C TYR A 137 7.26 1.76 17.71
N ARG A 138 6.00 1.82 18.17
CA ARG A 138 5.50 2.73 19.21
C ARG A 138 4.92 1.93 20.37
#